data_AF-A0A7K1XZY2-F1
#
_entry.id   AF-A0A7K1XZY2-F1
#
_cell.length_a   1.000
_cell.length_b   1.000
_cell.length_c   1.000
_cell.angle_alpha   90.00
_cell.angle_beta   90.00
_cell.angle_gamma   90.00
#
_symmetry.space_group_name_H-M   'P 1'
#
loop_
_entity.id
_entity.type
_entity.pdbx_description
1 polymer ?
#
loop_
_entity_poly.entity_id
_entity_poly.type
_entity_poly.pdbx_seq_one_letter_code
_entity_poly.pdbx_strand_id
1 'polypeptide(L)'
;MKKIALSFALVLFTAVMSFAAGIDGAWKGLVEGQYKITADLKTEGGKVSGVLALTDPNPKSENPDDAGYTPFVAAQMGKNTITEGKAEGEKVTFTTLFNEKPIVYTGTLTGDKLVLTTTYNNSPIKITLTRVVAK
;
A
#
# COMPACT_ATOMS: atom_id res chain seq x y z
N MET A 1 34.62 -6.31 -48.79
CA MET A 1 34.90 -6.76 -47.41
C MET A 1 34.20 -5.83 -46.44
N LYS A 2 33.20 -6.32 -45.71
CA LYS A 2 32.80 -5.88 -44.35
C LYS A 2 31.71 -6.84 -43.89
N LYS A 3 32.12 -7.86 -43.13
CA LYS A 3 31.23 -8.72 -42.36
C LYS A 3 30.82 -7.91 -41.13
N ILE A 4 29.53 -7.72 -40.89
CA ILE A 4 29.05 -7.35 -39.55
C ILE A 4 28.09 -8.45 -39.15
N ALA A 5 28.57 -9.25 -38.20
CA ALA A 5 27.92 -10.42 -37.69
C ALA A 5 26.72 -10.04 -36.83
N LEU A 6 25.66 -10.81 -37.04
CA LEU A 6 24.54 -11.03 -36.13
C LEU A 6 25.06 -11.26 -34.70
N SER A 7 24.57 -10.50 -33.72
CA SER A 7 24.77 -10.79 -32.30
C SER A 7 23.44 -10.70 -31.56
N PHE A 8 22.76 -11.84 -31.54
CA PHE A 8 21.73 -12.19 -30.58
C PHE A 8 22.38 -12.27 -29.19
N ALA A 9 22.43 -11.15 -28.46
CA ALA A 9 22.75 -11.17 -27.04
C ALA A 9 21.44 -11.38 -26.28
N LEU A 10 21.16 -12.65 -26.01
CA LEU A 10 20.17 -13.17 -25.08
C LEU A 10 20.19 -12.36 -23.78
N VAL A 11 19.21 -11.46 -23.60
CA VAL A 11 18.94 -10.84 -22.29
C VAL A 11 18.45 -11.97 -21.40
N LEU A 12 19.36 -12.47 -20.57
CA LEU A 12 19.09 -13.47 -19.54
C LEU A 12 18.04 -12.89 -18.60
N PHE A 13 16.80 -13.37 -18.73
CA PHE A 13 15.72 -13.17 -17.79
C PHE A 13 16.15 -13.83 -16.47
N THR A 14 16.88 -13.10 -15.64
CA THR A 14 17.05 -13.48 -14.24
C THR A 14 15.71 -13.20 -13.59
N ALA A 15 14.83 -14.21 -13.64
CA ALA A 15 13.72 -14.31 -12.73
C ALA A 15 14.32 -14.47 -11.33
N VAL A 16 14.72 -13.34 -10.73
CA VAL A 16 14.85 -13.25 -9.29
C VAL A 16 13.48 -13.64 -8.80
N MET A 17 13.35 -14.87 -8.28
CA MET A 17 12.22 -15.25 -7.46
C MET A 17 12.35 -14.37 -6.22
N SER A 18 11.90 -13.12 -6.34
CA SER A 18 11.60 -12.26 -5.22
C SER A 18 10.49 -13.00 -4.49
N PHE A 19 10.89 -13.82 -3.52
CA PHE A 19 10.05 -14.03 -2.36
C PHE A 19 9.88 -12.63 -1.78
N ALA A 20 8.84 -11.91 -2.22
CA ALA A 20 8.31 -10.80 -1.47
C ALA A 20 8.21 -11.33 -0.05
N ALA A 21 9.02 -10.80 0.87
CA ALA A 21 8.90 -11.15 2.28
C ALA A 21 7.41 -11.05 2.60
N GLY A 22 6.79 -12.17 2.96
CA GLY A 22 5.35 -12.36 2.74
C GLY A 22 4.53 -11.21 3.31
N ILE A 23 4.11 -10.26 2.48
CA ILE A 23 3.28 -9.12 2.91
C ILE A 23 1.89 -9.60 3.31
N ASP A 24 1.57 -10.84 2.98
CA ASP A 24 0.39 -11.59 3.37
C ASP A 24 0.10 -11.53 4.85
N GLY A 25 -1.15 -11.26 5.20
CA GLY A 25 -1.63 -11.29 6.57
C GLY A 25 -2.41 -10.04 6.95
N ALA A 26 -2.80 -10.02 8.23
CA ALA A 26 -3.50 -8.90 8.84
C ALA A 26 -2.51 -7.89 9.41
N TRP A 27 -2.83 -6.62 9.23
CA TRP A 27 -2.02 -5.47 9.61
C TRP A 27 -2.88 -4.47 10.35
N LYS A 28 -2.29 -3.78 11.32
CA LYS A 28 -2.93 -2.67 12.05
C LYS A 28 -1.96 -1.54 12.27
N GLY A 29 -2.45 -0.30 12.30
CA GLY A 29 -1.57 0.83 12.48
C GLY A 29 -2.27 2.16 12.47
N LEU A 30 -1.50 3.19 12.13
CA LEU A 30 -1.92 4.58 12.23
C LEU A 30 -1.62 5.34 10.95
N VAL A 31 -2.57 6.16 10.52
CA VAL A 31 -2.36 7.25 9.54
C VAL A 31 -1.91 8.49 10.31
N GLU A 32 -0.77 9.05 9.95
CA GLU A 32 -0.14 10.21 10.63
C GLU A 32 -0.02 10.06 12.17
N GLY A 33 0.06 8.82 12.67
CA GLY A 33 0.09 8.54 14.11
C GLY A 33 -1.23 8.82 14.84
N GLN A 34 -2.30 9.16 14.13
CA GLN A 34 -3.59 9.58 14.71
C GLN A 34 -4.68 8.53 14.49
N TYR A 35 -4.93 8.15 13.23
CA TYR A 35 -6.13 7.40 12.88
C TYR A 35 -5.87 5.91 12.75
N LYS A 36 -6.65 5.09 13.45
CA LYS A 36 -6.51 3.62 13.40
C LYS A 36 -6.96 3.07 12.06
N ILE A 37 -6.12 2.24 11.47
CA ILE A 37 -6.36 1.58 10.19
C ILE A 37 -5.95 0.11 10.29
N THR A 38 -6.65 -0.75 9.56
CA THR A 38 -6.29 -2.14 9.33
C THR A 38 -6.09 -2.41 7.85
N ALA A 39 -5.26 -3.40 7.53
CA ALA A 39 -5.17 -3.94 6.18
C ALA A 39 -5.10 -5.46 6.23
N ASP A 40 -5.84 -6.13 5.35
CA ASP A 40 -5.70 -7.56 5.10
C ASP A 40 -5.10 -7.71 3.71
N LEU A 41 -3.85 -8.17 3.64
CA LEU A 41 -3.07 -8.23 2.41
C LEU A 41 -2.83 -9.69 2.02
N LYS A 42 -2.79 -9.96 0.71
CA LYS A 42 -2.47 -11.27 0.15
C LYS A 42 -1.69 -11.12 -1.15
N THR A 43 -0.72 -12.00 -1.37
CA THR A 43 0.10 -12.02 -2.58
C THR A 43 -0.11 -13.31 -3.35
N GLU A 44 -0.44 -13.18 -4.63
CA GLU A 44 -0.56 -14.31 -5.55
C GLU A 44 0.16 -13.98 -6.85
N GLY A 45 1.17 -14.79 -7.22
CA GLY A 45 1.93 -14.58 -8.45
C GLY A 45 2.57 -13.18 -8.56
N GLY A 46 3.01 -12.60 -7.44
CA GLY A 46 3.62 -11.25 -7.38
C GLY A 46 2.62 -10.09 -7.35
N LYS A 47 1.32 -10.36 -7.47
CA LYS A 47 0.26 -9.35 -7.33
C LYS A 47 -0.19 -9.24 -5.89
N VAL A 48 -0.32 -8.03 -5.39
CA VAL A 48 -0.87 -7.73 -4.06
C VAL A 48 -2.35 -7.42 -4.20
N SER A 49 -3.15 -8.04 -3.35
CA SER A 49 -4.58 -7.82 -3.20
C SER A 49 -4.90 -7.61 -1.73
N GLY A 50 -6.06 -7.03 -1.44
CA GLY A 50 -6.44 -6.79 -0.06
C GLY A 50 -7.44 -5.66 0.11
N VAL A 51 -7.70 -5.35 1.37
CA VAL A 51 -8.58 -4.25 1.77
C VAL A 51 -7.84 -3.40 2.79
N LEU A 52 -7.79 -2.08 2.57
CA LEU A 52 -7.46 -1.10 3.60
C LEU A 52 -8.77 -0.61 4.23
N ALA A 53 -8.85 -0.57 5.55
CA ALA A 53 -10.05 -0.13 6.26
C ALA A 53 -9.69 0.74 7.45
N LEU A 54 -10.25 1.95 7.52
CA LEU A 54 -10.21 2.75 8.74
C LEU A 54 -11.04 2.05 9.84
N THR A 55 -10.51 2.03 11.06
CA THR A 55 -11.13 1.38 12.24
C THR A 55 -11.18 2.31 13.44
N ASP A 56 -10.99 3.62 13.22
CA ASP A 56 -11.08 4.62 14.26
C ASP A 56 -12.54 4.74 14.77
N PRO A 57 -12.80 4.58 16.08
CA PRO A 57 -14.13 4.70 16.63
C PRO A 57 -14.59 6.15 16.86
N ASN A 58 -13.86 7.18 16.43
CA ASN A 58 -14.25 8.57 16.67
C ASN A 58 -15.44 9.01 15.78
N PRO A 59 -16.67 9.14 16.31
CA PRO A 59 -17.86 9.50 15.52
C PRO A 59 -17.81 10.92 14.92
N LYS A 60 -16.87 11.77 15.36
CA LYS A 60 -16.63 13.09 14.75
C LYS A 60 -15.92 13.01 13.39
N SER A 61 -15.48 11.83 12.96
CA SER A 61 -15.01 11.64 11.58
C SER A 61 -16.16 11.69 10.57
N GLU A 62 -17.42 11.45 10.98
CA GLU A 62 -18.57 11.48 10.08
C GLU A 62 -19.18 12.89 9.89
N ASN A 63 -18.90 13.87 10.77
CA ASN A 63 -19.48 15.23 10.68
C ASN A 63 -18.45 16.35 11.00
N PRO A 64 -18.12 17.24 10.05
CA PRO A 64 -16.85 18.00 10.04
C PRO A 64 -16.83 19.44 10.59
N ASP A 65 -17.86 19.90 11.27
CA ASP A 65 -17.90 21.28 11.76
C ASP A 65 -17.12 21.46 13.09
N ASP A 66 -16.23 22.46 13.08
CA ASP A 66 -15.62 23.15 14.23
C ASP A 66 -14.30 22.65 14.86
N ALA A 67 -13.69 21.54 14.44
CA ALA A 67 -12.50 21.01 15.15
C ALA A 67 -11.12 21.31 14.53
N GLY A 68 -11.02 22.04 13.41
CA GLY A 68 -9.73 22.18 12.70
C GLY A 68 -9.16 20.85 12.17
N TYR A 69 -10.01 19.82 12.13
CA TYR A 69 -9.76 18.53 11.50
C TYR A 69 -9.88 18.68 9.97
N THR A 70 -9.01 18.03 9.18
CA THR A 70 -9.29 17.82 7.75
C THR A 70 -10.19 16.59 7.62
N PRO A 71 -11.47 16.74 7.26
CA PRO A 71 -12.48 15.66 7.35
C PRO A 71 -12.26 14.47 6.41
N PHE A 72 -11.40 14.62 5.42
CA PHE A 72 -11.36 13.75 4.26
C PHE A 72 -10.67 12.41 4.51
N VAL A 73 -9.70 12.36 5.43
CA VAL A 73 -8.92 11.13 5.69
C VAL A 73 -9.70 10.15 6.58
N ALA A 74 -10.50 10.65 7.52
CA ALA A 74 -11.23 9.82 8.48
C ALA A 74 -12.67 9.46 8.02
N ALA A 75 -13.36 10.36 7.31
CA ALA A 75 -14.74 10.11 6.85
C ALA A 75 -14.82 9.19 5.62
N GLN A 76 -13.75 9.11 4.82
CA GLN A 76 -13.85 8.63 3.43
C GLN A 76 -12.96 7.41 3.13
N MET A 77 -12.13 6.98 4.09
CA MET A 77 -11.35 5.73 4.05
C MET A 77 -12.17 4.54 4.57
N GLY A 78 -13.36 4.32 4.00
CA GLY A 78 -14.11 3.08 4.23
C GLY A 78 -13.30 1.82 3.85
N LYS A 79 -13.95 0.67 3.71
CA LYS A 79 -13.26 -0.50 3.15
C LYS A 79 -12.86 -0.21 1.69
N ASN A 80 -11.58 -0.01 1.46
CA ASN A 80 -11.00 0.30 0.16
C ASN A 80 -10.27 -0.93 -0.37
N THR A 81 -10.80 -1.50 -1.45
CA THR A 81 -10.17 -2.62 -2.14
C THR A 81 -8.92 -2.15 -2.88
N ILE A 82 -7.83 -2.90 -2.72
CA ILE A 82 -6.60 -2.71 -3.47
C ILE A 82 -6.81 -3.10 -4.93
N THR A 83 -6.37 -2.22 -5.82
CA THR A 83 -6.21 -2.45 -7.26
C THR A 83 -4.73 -2.29 -7.64
N GLU A 84 -4.32 -2.97 -8.71
CA GLU A 84 -2.97 -2.86 -9.28
C GLU A 84 -1.80 -3.10 -8.31
N GLY A 85 -2.01 -3.90 -7.26
CA GLY A 85 -1.00 -4.15 -6.25
C GLY A 85 0.17 -4.99 -6.76
N LYS A 86 1.38 -4.61 -6.37
CA LYS A 86 2.65 -5.28 -6.71
C LYS A 86 3.57 -5.27 -5.49
N ALA A 87 4.27 -6.38 -5.28
CA ALA A 87 5.33 -6.47 -4.30
C ALA A 87 6.61 -6.98 -4.97
N GLU A 88 7.70 -6.26 -4.76
CA GLU A 88 9.03 -6.56 -5.31
C GLU A 88 10.07 -6.41 -4.19
N GLY A 89 10.45 -7.55 -3.60
CA GLY A 89 11.33 -7.57 -2.43
C GLY A 89 10.69 -6.84 -1.24
N GLU A 90 11.34 -5.79 -0.76
CA GLU A 90 10.85 -4.94 0.34
C GLU A 90 9.91 -3.84 -0.12
N LYS A 91 9.79 -3.60 -1.44
CA LYS A 91 8.94 -2.52 -1.97
C LYS A 91 7.55 -3.04 -2.27
N VAL A 92 6.55 -2.26 -1.91
CA VAL A 92 5.16 -2.50 -2.30
C VAL A 92 4.58 -1.25 -2.95
N THR A 93 3.80 -1.43 -4.01
CA THR A 93 2.98 -0.38 -4.58
C THR A 93 1.58 -0.91 -4.84
N PHE A 94 0.57 -0.09 -4.59
CA PHE A 94 -0.80 -0.43 -4.93
C PHE A 94 -1.66 0.82 -5.06
N THR A 95 -2.81 0.66 -5.70
CA THR A 95 -3.80 1.71 -5.87
C THR A 95 -5.04 1.35 -5.06
N THR A 96 -5.75 2.35 -4.54
CA THR A 96 -7.16 2.19 -4.15
C THR A 96 -8.00 3.21 -4.89
N LEU A 97 -9.31 3.00 -4.96
CA LEU A 97 -10.23 3.98 -5.55
C LEU A 97 -10.94 4.75 -4.45
N PHE A 98 -10.90 6.07 -4.55
CA PHE A 98 -11.50 6.99 -3.62
C PHE A 98 -12.37 8.00 -4.38
N ASN A 99 -13.69 7.99 -4.19
CA ASN A 99 -14.63 8.75 -5.03
C ASN A 99 -14.32 8.59 -6.53
N GLU A 100 -14.10 7.33 -6.97
CA GLU A 100 -13.68 6.95 -8.33
C GLU A 100 -12.30 7.49 -8.77
N LYS A 101 -11.60 8.21 -7.90
CA LYS A 101 -10.24 8.71 -8.16
C LYS A 101 -9.20 7.74 -7.61
N PRO A 102 -8.16 7.41 -8.39
CA PRO A 102 -7.09 6.54 -7.91
C PRO A 102 -6.24 7.26 -6.85
N ILE A 103 -5.98 6.57 -5.75
CA ILE A 103 -4.97 6.93 -4.75
C ILE A 103 -3.85 5.90 -4.83
N VAL A 104 -2.64 6.37 -5.15
CA VAL A 104 -1.46 5.52 -5.24
C VAL A 104 -0.75 5.48 -3.88
N TYR A 105 -0.47 4.27 -3.42
CA TYR A 105 0.32 4.01 -2.23
C TYR A 105 1.65 3.40 -2.64
N THR A 106 2.72 3.91 -2.05
CA THR A 106 4.07 3.36 -2.16
C THR A 106 4.54 2.98 -0.77
N GLY A 107 5.26 1.87 -0.64
CA GLY A 107 5.61 1.37 0.68
C GLY A 107 6.88 0.56 0.74
N THR A 108 7.36 0.42 1.97
CA THR A 108 8.51 -0.39 2.33
C THR A 108 8.14 -1.32 3.48
N LEU A 109 8.40 -2.60 3.28
CA LEU A 109 8.26 -3.66 4.26
C LEU A 109 9.61 -3.93 4.92
N THR A 110 9.65 -3.91 6.24
CA THR A 110 10.83 -4.26 7.03
C THR A 110 10.38 -5.14 8.20
N GLY A 111 10.55 -6.45 8.06
CA GLY A 111 10.07 -7.44 9.03
C GLY A 111 8.55 -7.34 9.23
N ASP A 112 8.13 -7.01 10.44
CA ASP A 112 6.71 -6.86 10.83
C ASP A 112 6.20 -5.43 10.72
N LYS A 113 6.94 -4.52 10.11
CA LYS A 113 6.53 -3.14 9.88
C LYS A 113 6.36 -2.87 8.39
N LEU A 114 5.22 -2.33 8.02
CA LEU A 114 4.93 -1.82 6.69
C LEU A 114 4.69 -0.31 6.77
N VAL A 115 5.53 0.48 6.10
CA VAL A 115 5.37 1.92 6.01
C VAL A 115 4.87 2.26 4.61
N LEU A 116 3.70 2.87 4.51
CA LEU A 116 3.13 3.36 3.26
C LEU A 116 3.18 4.89 3.23
N THR A 117 3.28 5.44 2.03
CA THR A 117 3.16 6.85 1.72
C THR A 117 2.22 7.03 0.55
N THR A 118 1.33 8.01 0.66
CA THR A 118 0.50 8.51 -0.44
C THR A 118 0.53 10.04 -0.46
N THR A 119 -0.06 10.68 -1.46
CA THR A 119 -0.11 12.14 -1.58
C THR A 119 -1.56 12.61 -1.61
N TYR A 120 -1.89 13.60 -0.78
CA TYR A 120 -3.19 14.25 -0.75
C TYR A 120 -3.00 15.77 -0.67
N ASN A 121 -3.65 16.54 -1.53
CA ASN A 121 -3.46 18.00 -1.64
C ASN A 121 -1.97 18.40 -1.67
N ASN A 122 -1.18 17.72 -2.48
CA ASN A 122 0.28 17.89 -2.61
C ASN A 122 1.09 17.65 -1.31
N SER A 123 0.46 17.17 -0.25
CA SER A 123 1.10 16.83 1.00
C SER A 123 1.28 15.31 1.11
N PRO A 124 2.46 14.81 1.49
CA PRO A 124 2.65 13.40 1.75
C PRO A 124 1.88 13.00 3.01
N ILE A 125 1.20 11.86 2.95
CA ILE A 125 0.55 11.19 4.08
C ILE A 125 1.31 9.90 4.34
N LYS A 126 1.78 9.72 5.57
CA LYS A 126 2.46 8.52 6.07
C LYS A 126 1.48 7.63 6.81
N ILE A 127 1.53 6.34 6.50
CA ILE A 127 0.78 5.28 7.19
C ILE A 127 1.79 4.28 7.71
N THR A 128 1.74 3.97 9.00
CA THR A 128 2.62 2.97 9.61
C THR A 128 1.79 1.82 10.13
N LEU A 129 1.99 0.64 9.55
CA LEU A 129 1.31 -0.61 9.87
C LEU A 129 2.29 -1.57 10.55
N THR A 130 1.77 -2.34 11.49
CA THR A 130 2.45 -3.45 12.16
C THR A 130 1.66 -4.73 11.94
N ARG A 131 2.35 -5.82 11.64
CA ARG A 131 1.73 -7.13 11.44
C ARG A 131 0.99 -7.57 12.70
N VAL A 132 -0.20 -8.14 12.54
CA VAL A 132 -0.93 -8.77 13.62
C VAL A 132 -0.38 -10.19 13.79
N VAL A 133 0.28 -10.44 14.92
CA VAL A 133 0.74 -11.78 15.28
C VAL A 133 -0.48 -12.59 15.75
N ALA A 134 -0.70 -13.77 15.16
CA ALA A 134 -1.70 -14.70 15.66
C ALA A 134 -1.33 -15.12 17.08
N LYS A 135 -2.29 -15.06 18.01
CA LYS A 135 -2.13 -15.52 19.39
C LYS A 135 -2.29 -17.04 19.48
#